data_AF-A0A1Q8QRA2-F1
#
_entry.id   AF-A0A1Q8QRA2-F1
#
_cell.length_a   1.000
_cell.length_b   1.000
_cell.length_c   1.000
_cell.angle_alpha   90.00
_cell.angle_beta   90.00
_cell.angle_gamma   90.00
#
_symmetry.space_group_name_H-M   'P 1'
#
loop_
_entity.id
_entity.type
_entity.pdbx_description
1 polymer ?
#
loop_
_entity_poly.entity_id
_entity_poly.type
_entity_poly.pdbx_seq_one_letter_code
_entity_poly.pdbx_strand_id
1 'polypeptide(L)'
;MLKPAAPIFNLPAIRKPVQVQPVEQAPFKTLPAKFLIGDKLVATNADGLISLTDLWKAAGGELKDRPKNWIRSAGPRDFINHLAAKSGGPKTALIHVKHGVGTFAHWQIALAYAKWLSPELHMQVNEVFMRYKTGDATLAEEVIDKVAAIYLLKLFN
;
A
#
# COMPACT_ATOMS: atom_id res chain seq x y z
N MET A 1 15.95 4.39 68.28
CA MET A 1 15.79 3.51 67.10
C MET A 1 14.30 3.34 66.84
N LEU A 2 13.74 4.01 65.83
CA LEU A 2 12.40 3.77 65.29
C LEU A 2 12.42 4.28 63.84
N LYS A 3 12.32 3.39 62.85
CA LYS A 3 12.11 3.75 61.44
C LYS A 3 10.59 3.78 61.22
N PRO A 4 9.99 4.87 60.71
CA PRO A 4 8.60 4.80 60.30
C PRO A 4 8.51 4.10 58.93
N ALA A 5 7.62 3.11 58.85
CA ALA A 5 7.23 2.45 57.61
C ALA A 5 5.87 3.01 57.16
N ALA A 6 5.74 3.32 55.87
CA ALA A 6 4.49 3.34 55.09
C ALA A 6 4.79 3.68 53.60
N PRO A 7 3.92 3.34 52.63
CA PRO A 7 3.08 2.16 52.49
C PRO A 7 3.38 1.37 51.18
N ILE A 8 2.99 0.10 51.16
CA ILE A 8 3.07 -0.76 49.98
C ILE A 8 1.95 -0.36 49.01
N PHE A 9 2.29 0.39 47.95
CA PHE A 9 1.38 0.57 46.82
C PHE A 9 1.55 -0.64 45.89
N ASN A 10 0.78 -1.70 46.15
CA ASN A 10 0.74 -2.87 45.29
C ASN A 10 -0.14 -2.55 44.06
N LEU A 11 0.45 -2.00 42.99
CA LEU A 11 -0.22 -2.07 41.69
C LEU A 11 -0.24 -3.54 41.25
N PRO A 12 -1.38 -4.13 40.87
CA PRO A 12 -1.35 -5.37 40.13
C PRO A 12 -0.64 -5.10 38.80
N ALA A 13 0.57 -5.65 38.66
CA ALA A 13 1.29 -5.72 37.41
C ALA A 13 0.53 -6.63 36.43
N ILE A 14 -0.49 -6.09 35.77
CA ILE A 14 -1.20 -6.81 34.69
C ILE A 14 -1.35 -5.87 33.49
N ARG A 15 -0.23 -5.68 32.81
CA ARG A 15 -0.21 -5.95 31.37
C ARG A 15 1.02 -6.80 31.14
N LYS A 16 0.84 -8.11 30.95
CA LYS A 16 1.89 -8.89 30.27
C LYS A 16 2.23 -8.09 29.00
N PRO A 17 3.51 -7.83 28.70
CA PRO A 17 3.83 -7.26 27.40
C PRO A 17 3.17 -8.15 26.38
N VAL A 18 2.25 -7.59 25.59
CA VAL A 18 1.70 -8.30 24.43
C VAL A 18 2.92 -8.57 23.57
N GLN A 19 3.41 -9.81 23.62
CA GLN A 19 4.40 -10.30 22.69
C GLN A 19 3.69 -10.27 21.34
N VAL A 20 3.88 -9.18 20.60
CA VAL A 20 3.45 -9.10 19.20
C VAL A 20 4.33 -10.11 18.50
N GLN A 21 3.83 -11.34 18.35
CA GLN A 21 4.43 -12.29 17.44
C GLN A 21 4.52 -11.58 16.09
N PRO A 22 5.64 -11.68 15.36
CA PRO A 22 5.68 -11.19 13.99
C PRO A 22 4.49 -11.82 13.29
N VAL A 23 3.52 -11.01 12.87
CA VAL A 23 2.48 -11.49 11.97
C VAL A 23 3.27 -11.87 10.73
N GLU A 24 3.53 -13.18 10.56
CA GLU A 24 4.12 -13.72 9.35
C GLU A 24 3.24 -13.21 8.22
N GLN A 25 3.76 -12.25 7.46
CA GLN A 25 2.99 -11.58 6.43
C GLN A 25 2.66 -12.65 5.40
N ALA A 26 1.42 -13.12 5.43
CA ALA A 26 0.91 -14.00 4.40
C ALA A 26 1.30 -13.43 3.03
N PRO A 27 1.65 -14.27 2.05
CA PRO A 27 2.04 -13.80 0.73
C PRO A 27 0.98 -12.81 0.25
N PHE A 28 1.44 -11.65 -0.23
CA PHE A 28 0.56 -10.56 -0.65
C PHE A 28 -0.51 -11.15 -1.56
N LYS A 29 -1.79 -11.06 -1.13
CA LYS A 29 -2.90 -11.68 -1.87
C LYS A 29 -2.87 -11.18 -3.30
N THR A 30 -2.99 -12.09 -4.27
CA THR A 30 -3.01 -11.76 -5.69
C THR A 30 -4.03 -10.65 -5.94
N LEU A 31 -3.58 -9.57 -6.58
CA LEU A 31 -4.45 -8.44 -6.91
C LEU A 31 -5.51 -8.91 -7.91
N PRO A 32 -6.76 -8.45 -7.77
CA PRO A 32 -7.81 -8.78 -8.73
C PRO A 32 -7.51 -8.15 -10.10
N ALA A 33 -8.15 -8.66 -11.15
CA ALA A 33 -8.04 -8.16 -12.53
C ALA A 33 -8.35 -6.66 -12.67
N LYS A 34 -9.30 -6.14 -11.87
CA LYS A 34 -9.58 -4.71 -11.73
C LYS A 34 -9.92 -4.38 -10.29
N PHE A 35 -9.45 -3.23 -9.80
CA PHE A 35 -9.75 -2.70 -8.47
C PHE A 35 -9.54 -1.19 -8.41
N LEU A 36 -9.86 -0.58 -7.26
CA LEU A 36 -9.69 0.84 -7.03
C LEU A 36 -8.35 1.14 -6.33
N ILE A 37 -7.65 2.16 -6.81
CA ILE A 37 -6.59 2.85 -6.07
C ILE A 37 -7.10 4.27 -5.82
N GLY A 38 -7.36 4.59 -4.54
CA GLY A 38 -8.21 5.74 -4.21
C GLY A 38 -9.61 5.52 -4.79
N ASP A 39 -10.05 6.44 -5.65
CA ASP A 39 -11.29 6.38 -6.41
C ASP A 39 -11.09 5.93 -7.88
N LYS A 40 -9.86 5.57 -8.27
CA LYS A 40 -9.52 5.27 -9.68
C LYS A 40 -9.55 3.77 -9.95
N LEU A 41 -10.39 3.34 -10.90
CA LEU A 41 -10.41 1.96 -11.38
C LEU A 41 -9.16 1.67 -12.23
N VAL A 42 -8.41 0.65 -11.83
CA VAL A 42 -7.16 0.23 -12.48
C VAL A 42 -7.19 -1.26 -12.79
N ALA A 43 -6.61 -1.64 -13.92
CA ALA A 43 -6.45 -3.04 -14.30
C ALA A 43 -5.11 -3.62 -13.84
N THR A 44 -5.08 -4.95 -13.71
CA THR A 44 -3.85 -5.75 -13.62
C THR A 44 -3.69 -6.61 -14.86
N ASN A 45 -2.43 -6.92 -15.21
CA ASN A 45 -2.14 -7.93 -16.23
C ASN A 45 -2.13 -9.34 -15.61
N ALA A 46 -1.89 -10.37 -16.45
CA ALA A 46 -1.81 -11.77 -16.00
C ALA A 46 -0.71 -12.04 -14.95
N ASP A 47 0.32 -11.18 -14.89
CA ASP A 47 1.42 -11.26 -13.94
C ASP A 47 1.12 -10.51 -12.62
N GLY A 48 -0.08 -9.94 -12.48
CA GLY A 48 -0.48 -9.14 -11.31
C GLY A 48 0.12 -7.73 -11.27
N LEU A 49 0.73 -7.25 -12.35
CA LEU A 49 1.25 -5.89 -12.47
C LEU A 49 0.13 -4.90 -12.76
N ILE A 50 0.17 -3.74 -12.10
CA ILE A 50 -0.87 -2.70 -12.16
C ILE A 50 -0.61 -1.77 -13.35
N SER A 51 -1.65 -1.42 -14.10
CA SER A 51 -1.60 -0.47 -15.21
C SER A 51 -1.27 0.96 -14.74
N LEU A 52 -0.05 1.44 -15.03
CA LEU A 52 0.31 2.85 -14.86
C LEU A 52 -0.41 3.72 -15.89
N THR A 53 -0.78 3.14 -17.04
CA THR A 53 -1.53 3.85 -18.07
C THR A 53 -2.95 4.18 -17.61
N ASP A 54 -3.61 3.30 -16.84
CA ASP A 54 -4.94 3.57 -16.28
C ASP A 54 -4.85 4.68 -15.23
N LEU A 55 -3.86 4.61 -14.33
CA LEU A 55 -3.59 5.67 -13.34
C LEU A 55 -3.36 7.02 -14.01
N TRP A 56 -2.53 7.06 -15.05
CA TRP A 56 -2.26 8.28 -15.81
C TRP A 56 -3.51 8.85 -16.48
N LYS A 57 -4.31 8.02 -17.16
CA LYS A 57 -5.57 8.44 -17.78
C LYS A 57 -6.57 8.95 -16.75
N ALA A 58 -6.69 8.25 -15.63
CA ALA A 58 -7.58 8.59 -14.53
C ALA A 58 -7.17 9.89 -13.81
N ALA A 59 -5.89 10.29 -13.91
CA ALA A 59 -5.35 11.54 -13.39
C ALA A 59 -5.38 12.71 -14.40
N GLY A 60 -6.03 12.55 -15.56
CA GLY A 60 -6.19 13.62 -16.55
C GLY A 60 -5.34 13.47 -17.82
N GLY A 61 -4.41 12.50 -17.87
CA GLY A 61 -3.77 12.12 -19.12
C GLY A 61 -2.78 13.14 -19.71
N GLU A 62 -2.19 14.01 -18.88
CA GLU A 62 -1.25 15.03 -19.37
C GLU A 62 0.03 14.41 -19.95
N LEU A 63 0.54 14.98 -21.06
CA LEU A 63 1.68 14.42 -21.77
C LEU A 63 2.97 14.39 -20.94
N LYS A 64 3.20 15.41 -20.12
CA LYS A 64 4.36 15.49 -19.21
C LYS A 64 4.31 14.39 -18.15
N ASP A 65 3.11 13.95 -17.77
CA ASP A 65 2.91 13.04 -16.65
C ASP A 65 2.90 11.57 -17.07
N ARG A 66 3.13 11.27 -18.35
CA ARG A 66 3.17 9.89 -18.86
C ARG A 66 4.10 8.99 -18.04
N PRO A 67 3.76 7.71 -17.83
CA PRO A 67 4.58 6.78 -17.05
C PRO A 67 6.03 6.72 -17.51
N LYS A 68 6.27 6.76 -18.83
CA LYS A 68 7.62 6.73 -19.42
C LYS A 68 8.50 7.92 -18.97
N ASN A 69 7.91 9.09 -18.71
CA ASN A 69 8.65 10.27 -18.30
C ASN A 69 9.02 10.16 -16.82
N TRP A 70 8.05 9.77 -16.00
CA TRP A 70 8.24 9.56 -14.57
C TRP A 70 9.24 8.43 -14.26
N ILE A 71 9.18 7.29 -14.94
CA ILE A 71 10.16 6.19 -14.74
C ILE A 71 11.60 6.65 -15.06
N ARG A 72 11.77 7.65 -15.92
CA ARG A 72 13.08 8.18 -16.34
C ARG A 72 13.61 9.29 -15.44
N SER A 73 12.86 9.82 -14.48
CA SER A 73 13.41 10.78 -13.52
C SER A 73 14.25 10.07 -12.46
N ALA A 74 15.18 10.79 -11.82
CA ALA A 74 16.17 10.21 -10.92
C ALA A 74 15.53 9.44 -9.75
N GLY A 75 14.61 10.08 -9.02
CA GLY A 75 13.94 9.47 -7.85
C GLY A 75 13.24 8.14 -8.14
N PRO A 76 12.29 8.08 -9.09
CA PRO A 76 11.63 6.82 -9.45
C PRO A 76 12.61 5.75 -9.95
N ARG A 77 13.61 6.13 -10.74
CA ARG A 77 14.65 5.19 -11.21
C ARG A 77 15.39 4.57 -10.02
N ASP A 78 15.81 5.37 -9.05
CA ASP A 78 16.54 4.88 -7.87
C ASP A 78 15.68 3.98 -7.00
N PHE A 79 14.41 4.34 -6.82
CA PHE A 79 13.44 3.49 -6.12
C PHE A 79 13.24 2.14 -6.81
N ILE A 80 13.08 2.12 -8.14
CA ILE A 80 12.94 0.88 -8.93
C ILE A 80 14.20 0.03 -8.83
N ASN A 81 15.39 0.64 -8.84
CA ASN A 81 16.66 -0.06 -8.67
C ASN A 81 16.73 -0.76 -7.31
N HIS A 82 16.39 -0.03 -6.24
CA HIS A 82 16.39 -0.57 -4.88
C HIS A 82 15.38 -1.72 -4.72
N LEU A 83 14.19 -1.58 -5.31
CA LEU A 83 13.18 -2.63 -5.30
C LEU A 83 13.63 -3.88 -6.06
N ALA A 84 14.24 -3.72 -7.25
CA ALA A 84 14.80 -4.83 -8.02
C ALA A 84 15.85 -5.59 -7.21
N ALA A 85 16.80 -4.87 -6.61
CA ALA A 85 17.84 -5.46 -5.77
C ALA A 85 17.26 -6.24 -4.57
N LYS A 86 16.23 -5.70 -3.90
CA LYS A 86 15.56 -6.37 -2.77
C LYS A 86 14.76 -7.60 -3.19
N SER A 87 14.16 -7.57 -4.39
CA SER A 87 13.38 -8.70 -4.92
C SER A 87 14.22 -9.86 -5.45
N GLY A 88 15.54 -9.67 -5.62
CA GLY A 88 16.44 -10.67 -6.21
C GLY A 88 16.22 -10.90 -7.72
N GLY A 89 15.42 -10.07 -8.38
CA GLY A 89 15.04 -10.21 -9.79
C GLY A 89 15.40 -9.02 -10.67
N PRO A 90 15.34 -9.17 -12.00
CA PRO A 90 15.60 -8.09 -12.93
C PRO A 90 14.46 -7.06 -12.94
N LYS A 91 14.76 -5.81 -13.29
CA LYS A 91 13.75 -4.74 -13.43
C LYS A 91 12.65 -5.07 -14.44
N THR A 92 12.97 -5.91 -15.43
CA THR A 92 12.02 -6.38 -16.43
C THR A 92 10.91 -7.22 -15.83
N ALA A 93 11.10 -7.83 -14.65
CA ALA A 93 10.03 -8.50 -13.92
C ALA A 93 9.13 -7.52 -13.13
N LEU A 94 9.59 -6.28 -12.93
CA LEU A 94 8.86 -5.26 -12.18
C LEU A 94 8.09 -4.28 -13.07
N ILE A 95 8.47 -4.14 -14.34
CA ILE A 95 7.84 -3.20 -15.28
C ILE A 95 7.71 -3.85 -16.65
N HIS A 96 6.48 -4.02 -17.12
CA HIS A 96 6.16 -4.52 -18.46
C HIS A 96 5.64 -3.37 -19.33
N VAL A 97 6.29 -3.14 -20.47
CA VAL A 97 5.81 -2.20 -21.48
C VAL A 97 5.30 -3.00 -22.66
N LYS A 98 4.02 -2.87 -22.98
CA LYS A 98 3.40 -3.51 -24.14
C LYS A 98 2.93 -2.45 -25.12
N HIS A 99 3.54 -2.43 -26.31
CA HIS A 99 3.21 -1.48 -27.37
C HIS A 99 1.71 -1.51 -27.67
N GLY A 100 1.08 -0.33 -27.77
CA GLY A 100 -0.36 -0.18 -28.01
C GLY A 100 -1.27 -0.52 -26.82
N VAL A 101 -0.77 -1.16 -25.76
CA VAL A 101 -1.57 -1.55 -24.58
C VAL A 101 -1.29 -0.63 -23.39
N GLY A 102 -0.03 -0.47 -22.99
CA GLY A 102 0.33 0.37 -21.86
C GLY A 102 1.58 -0.05 -21.11
N THR A 103 1.80 0.59 -19.97
CA THR A 103 2.86 0.28 -19.01
C THR A 103 2.26 -0.30 -17.75
N PHE A 104 2.72 -1.49 -17.35
CA PHE A 104 2.31 -2.18 -16.14
C PHE A 104 3.49 -2.30 -15.20
N ALA A 105 3.26 -2.17 -13.89
CA ALA A 105 4.35 -2.25 -12.93
C ALA A 105 3.94 -2.92 -11.61
N HIS A 106 4.96 -3.37 -10.88
CA HIS A 106 4.82 -3.92 -9.53
C HIS A 106 4.07 -2.93 -8.63
N TRP A 107 3.27 -3.45 -7.69
CA TRP A 107 2.32 -2.62 -6.93
C TRP A 107 2.98 -1.45 -6.19
N GLN A 108 4.20 -1.64 -5.68
CA GLN A 108 4.95 -0.56 -5.04
C GLN A 108 5.31 0.58 -6.00
N ILE A 109 5.67 0.24 -7.26
CA ILE A 109 5.99 1.23 -8.30
C ILE A 109 4.71 1.95 -8.71
N ALA A 110 3.61 1.22 -8.89
CA ALA A 110 2.33 1.80 -9.24
C ALA A 110 1.79 2.72 -8.16
N LEU A 111 1.91 2.35 -6.89
CA LEU A 111 1.49 3.21 -5.78
C LEU A 111 2.37 4.46 -5.68
N ALA A 112 3.69 4.33 -5.85
CA ALA A 112 4.59 5.49 -5.90
C ALA A 112 4.22 6.46 -7.04
N TYR A 113 3.89 5.93 -8.21
CA TYR A 113 3.43 6.73 -9.35
C TYR A 113 2.07 7.39 -9.08
N ALA A 114 1.11 6.65 -8.53
CA ALA A 114 -0.22 7.17 -8.19
C ALA A 114 -0.15 8.32 -7.18
N LYS A 115 0.69 8.20 -6.15
CA LYS A 115 0.96 9.27 -5.17
C LYS A 115 1.62 10.51 -5.80
N TRP A 116 2.44 10.31 -6.83
CA TRP A 116 3.04 11.43 -7.55
C TRP A 116 2.01 12.17 -8.41
N LEU A 117 1.06 11.45 -9.01
CA LEU A 117 -0.04 12.03 -9.78
C LEU A 117 -1.07 12.76 -8.91
N SER A 118 -1.27 12.33 -7.67
CA SER A 118 -2.31 12.86 -6.78
C SER A 118 -1.77 13.15 -5.37
N PRO A 119 -1.62 14.43 -5.01
CA PRO A 119 -1.28 14.83 -3.63
C PRO A 119 -2.28 14.33 -2.61
N GLU A 120 -3.57 14.29 -2.96
CA GLU A 120 -4.64 13.77 -2.11
C GLU A 120 -4.42 12.28 -1.80
N LEU A 121 -4.20 11.46 -2.83
CA LEU A 121 -3.88 10.05 -2.63
C LEU A 121 -2.57 9.88 -1.84
N HIS A 122 -1.60 10.77 -2.04
CA HIS A 122 -0.37 10.77 -1.26
C HIS A 122 -0.67 10.90 0.24
N MET A 123 -1.50 11.88 0.62
CA MET A 123 -1.89 12.12 2.01
C MET A 123 -2.63 10.91 2.59
N GLN A 124 -3.62 10.38 1.87
CA GLN A 124 -4.39 9.21 2.30
C GLN A 124 -3.50 7.98 2.56
N VAL A 125 -2.55 7.69 1.67
CA VAL A 125 -1.62 6.56 1.87
C VAL A 125 -0.71 6.79 3.07
N ASN A 126 -0.23 8.01 3.28
CA ASN A 126 0.61 8.34 4.43
C ASN A 126 -0.17 8.21 5.74
N GLU A 127 -1.43 8.65 5.77
CA GLU A 127 -2.31 8.53 6.93
C GLU A 127 -2.56 7.06 7.29
N VAL A 128 -2.94 6.23 6.32
CA VAL A 128 -3.15 4.80 6.53
C VAL A 128 -1.89 4.12 7.06
N PHE A 129 -0.72 4.46 6.50
CA PHE A 129 0.55 3.93 6.99
C PHE A 129 0.82 4.34 8.45
N MET A 130 0.57 5.60 8.80
CA MET A 130 0.76 6.08 10.17
C MET A 130 -0.22 5.43 11.14
N ARG A 131 -1.52 5.35 10.80
CA ARG A 131 -2.55 4.66 11.60
C ARG A 131 -2.18 3.20 11.87
N TYR A 132 -1.69 2.50 10.85
CA TYR A 132 -1.15 1.14 11.00
C TYR A 132 0.04 1.11 11.97
N LYS A 133 0.99 2.03 11.85
CA LYS A 133 2.18 2.09 12.71
C LYS A 133 1.87 2.49 14.15
N THR A 134 0.83 3.28 14.39
CA THR A 134 0.39 3.67 15.73
C THR A 134 -0.56 2.65 16.37
N GLY A 135 -0.92 1.58 15.66
CA GLY A 135 -1.82 0.55 16.17
C GLY A 135 -3.25 1.06 16.38
N ASP A 136 -3.72 1.94 15.49
CA ASP A 136 -5.10 2.44 15.51
C ASP A 136 -6.08 1.29 15.23
N ALA A 137 -6.85 0.88 16.24
CA ALA A 137 -7.80 -0.22 16.15
C ALA A 137 -8.95 0.05 15.18
N THR A 138 -9.33 1.33 15.00
CA THR A 138 -10.43 1.73 14.10
C THR A 138 -10.12 1.45 12.64
N LEU A 139 -8.83 1.38 12.28
CA LEU A 139 -8.41 1.01 10.92
C LEU A 139 -8.86 -0.42 10.56
N ALA A 140 -8.85 -1.35 11.52
CA ALA A 140 -9.30 -2.71 11.28
C ALA A 140 -10.82 -2.76 11.06
N GLU A 141 -11.57 -2.00 11.84
CA GLU A 141 -13.03 -1.88 11.72
C GLU A 141 -13.41 -1.32 10.33
N GLU A 142 -12.78 -0.23 9.91
CA GLU A 142 -13.01 0.35 8.58
C GLU A 142 -12.71 -0.63 7.44
N VAL A 143 -11.66 -1.45 7.58
CA VAL A 143 -11.31 -2.47 6.59
C VAL A 143 -12.39 -3.56 6.53
N ILE A 144 -12.89 -4.00 7.69
CA ILE A 144 -13.99 -4.99 7.76
C ILE A 144 -15.24 -4.45 7.08
N ASP A 145 -15.63 -3.21 7.37
CA ASP A 145 -16.80 -2.56 6.78
C ASP A 145 -16.68 -2.45 5.25
N LYS A 146 -15.51 -2.04 4.75
CA LYS A 146 -15.25 -1.99 3.29
C LYS A 146 -15.36 -3.36 2.65
N VAL A 147 -14.84 -4.39 3.29
CA VAL A 147 -14.92 -5.77 2.80
C VAL A 147 -16.37 -6.25 2.75
N ALA A 148 -17.15 -5.99 3.81
CA ALA A 148 -18.57 -6.32 3.86
C ALA A 148 -19.36 -5.62 2.75
N ALA A 149 -19.12 -4.33 2.53
CA ALA A 149 -19.75 -3.57 1.45
C ALA A 149 -19.44 -4.16 0.06
N ILE A 150 -18.20 -4.58 -0.19
CA ILE A 150 -17.80 -5.24 -1.44
C ILE A 150 -18.53 -6.58 -1.63
N TYR A 151 -18.70 -7.37 -0.57
CA TYR A 151 -19.43 -8.63 -0.66
C TYR A 151 -20.92 -8.42 -0.94
N LEU A 152 -21.56 -7.44 -0.28
CA LEU A 152 -22.96 -7.12 -0.54
C LEU A 152 -23.19 -6.72 -1.99
N LEU A 153 -22.34 -5.87 -2.56
CA LEU A 153 -22.44 -5.47 -3.98
C LEU A 153 -22.29 -6.64 -4.96
N LYS A 154 -21.59 -7.72 -4.58
CA LYS A 154 -21.44 -8.92 -5.41
C LYS A 154 -22.61 -9.89 -5.33
N LEU A 155 -23.48 -9.78 -4.32
CA LEU A 155 -24.64 -10.65 -4.15
C LEU A 155 -25.90 -10.14 -4.89
N PHE A 156 -25.92 -8.86 -5.27
CA PHE A 156 -27.05 -8.19 -5.93
C PHE A 156 -26.84 -7.92 -7.42
N ASN A 157 -25.83 -8.56 -8.04
CA ASN A 157 -25.46 -8.39 -9.45
C ASN A 157 -25.10 -9.75 -10.05
#